data_AF-A0A6V7P4W0-F1
#
_entry.id   AF-A0A6V7P4W0-F1
#
_cell.length_a   1.000
_cell.length_b   1.000
_cell.length_c   1.000
_cell.angle_alpha   90.00
_cell.angle_beta   90.00
_cell.angle_gamma   90.00
#
_symmetry.space_group_name_H-M   'P 1'
#
loop_
_entity.id
_entity.type
_entity.pdbx_description
1 polymer ?
#
loop_
_entity_poly.entity_id
_entity_poly.type
_entity_poly.pdbx_seq_one_letter_code
_entity_poly.pdbx_strand_id
1 'polypeptide(L)'
;MQRMEAATRYSEQQAAEMKERYLMFPEHSIRYWDHTSPTQSYCVCGPSIVEIGTGDLKEKEQDKSYDVKSSFGVQVVQELNKWPLSANSQKNLLAMAAADSAGCHRDSVLSLASVKLNQRMLISSSRDGAIKVWK
;
A
#
# COMPACT_ATOMS: atom_id res chain seq x y z
N MET A 1 22.30 -24.67 16.86
CA MET A 1 22.89 -23.53 16.11
C MET A 1 22.27 -23.42 14.71
N GLN A 2 22.35 -24.44 13.84
CA GLN A 2 21.80 -24.42 12.47
C GLN A 2 20.30 -24.05 12.31
N ARG A 3 19.42 -24.46 13.25
CA ARG A 3 17.98 -24.11 13.19
C ARG A 3 17.71 -22.61 13.37
N MET A 4 18.55 -21.93 14.13
CA MET A 4 18.38 -20.51 14.42
C MET A 4 18.78 -19.67 13.20
N GLU A 5 19.86 -20.05 12.52
CA GLU A 5 20.33 -19.40 11.28
C GLU A 5 19.34 -19.55 10.13
N ALA A 6 18.69 -20.72 10.01
CA ALA A 6 17.67 -20.96 9.00
C ALA A 6 16.44 -20.06 9.18
N ALA A 7 16.01 -19.83 10.43
CA ALA A 7 14.91 -18.93 10.75
C ALA A 7 15.24 -17.47 10.43
N THR A 8 16.47 -17.03 10.71
CA THR A 8 16.92 -15.68 10.38
C THR A 8 16.93 -15.43 8.88
N ARG A 9 17.51 -16.35 8.08
CA ARG A 9 17.53 -16.23 6.61
C ARG A 9 16.13 -16.19 6.01
N TYR A 10 15.21 -16.99 6.53
CA TYR A 10 13.81 -16.99 6.10
C TYR A 10 13.14 -15.64 6.38
N SER A 11 13.37 -15.08 7.58
CA SER A 11 12.86 -13.74 7.94
C SER A 11 13.42 -12.64 7.04
N GLU A 12 14.70 -12.69 6.70
CA GLU A 12 15.33 -11.70 5.81
C GLU A 12 14.78 -11.76 4.39
N GLN A 13 14.57 -12.97 3.86
CA GLN A 13 13.97 -13.18 2.54
C GLN A 13 12.53 -12.66 2.49
N GLN A 14 11.75 -12.90 3.54
CA GLN A 14 10.40 -12.32 3.65
C GLN A 14 10.43 -10.79 3.73
N ALA A 15 11.37 -10.21 4.48
CA ALA A 15 11.51 -8.76 4.57
C ALA A 15 11.90 -8.13 3.23
N ALA A 16 12.74 -8.79 2.44
CA ALA A 16 13.09 -8.36 1.08
C ALA A 16 11.85 -8.40 0.16
N GLU A 17 11.08 -9.49 0.17
CA GLU A 17 9.83 -9.59 -0.59
C GLU A 17 8.83 -8.50 -0.19
N MET A 18 8.71 -8.19 1.10
CA MET A 18 7.84 -7.11 1.58
C MET A 18 8.26 -5.75 1.02
N LYS A 19 9.55 -5.43 1.05
CA LYS A 19 10.08 -4.15 0.55
C LYS A 19 9.95 -4.02 -0.96
N GLU A 20 10.02 -5.12 -1.70
CA GLU A 20 9.83 -5.11 -3.14
C GLU A 20 8.36 -4.96 -3.53
N ARG A 21 7.43 -5.60 -2.82
CA ARG A 21 6.03 -5.68 -3.25
C ARG A 21 5.08 -4.74 -2.54
N TYR A 22 5.42 -4.25 -1.36
CA TYR A 22 4.54 -3.36 -0.61
C TYR A 22 5.20 -2.00 -0.40
N LEU A 23 4.51 -0.98 -0.90
CA LEU A 23 4.93 0.40 -0.77
C LEU A 23 4.07 1.08 0.28
N MET A 24 4.72 1.78 1.20
CA MET A 24 4.06 2.75 2.09
C MET A 24 4.11 4.12 1.45
N PHE A 25 2.95 4.75 1.32
CA PHE A 25 2.87 6.11 0.83
C PHE A 25 2.57 7.08 1.97
N PRO A 26 2.89 8.39 1.81
CA PRO A 26 2.61 9.42 2.80
C PRO A 26 1.12 9.56 3.17
N GLU A 27 0.21 8.97 2.38
CA GLU A 27 -1.24 9.09 2.51
C GLU A 27 -1.87 8.01 3.44
N HIS A 28 -1.13 7.54 4.45
CA HIS A 28 -1.59 6.49 5.38
C HIS A 28 -2.06 5.20 4.68
N SER A 29 -1.51 4.92 3.50
CA SER A 29 -1.90 3.81 2.66
C SER A 29 -0.79 2.78 2.51
N ILE A 30 -1.20 1.51 2.46
CA ILE A 30 -0.36 0.39 2.08
C ILE A 30 -0.81 -0.04 0.70
N ARG A 31 0.12 -0.14 -0.25
CA ARG A 31 -0.18 -0.57 -1.61
C ARG A 31 0.61 -1.82 -1.97
N TYR A 32 -0.04 -2.77 -2.63
CA TYR A 32 0.63 -3.84 -3.34
C TYR A 32 1.09 -3.35 -4.72
N TRP A 33 2.34 -3.59 -5.06
CA TRP A 33 2.98 -3.23 -6.31
C TRP A 33 3.31 -4.48 -7.12
N ASP A 34 2.75 -4.57 -8.32
CA ASP A 34 3.09 -5.61 -9.30
C ASP A 34 4.14 -5.09 -10.28
N HIS A 35 5.36 -5.61 -10.15
CA HIS A 35 6.49 -5.24 -11.03
C HIS A 35 6.29 -5.65 -12.49
N THR A 36 5.52 -6.71 -12.74
CA THR A 36 5.29 -7.23 -14.10
C THR A 36 4.15 -6.52 -14.79
N SER A 37 3.15 -6.08 -14.02
CA SER A 37 1.95 -5.42 -14.52
C SER A 37 1.53 -4.32 -13.55
N PRO A 38 2.14 -3.11 -13.62
CA PRO A 38 1.85 -2.01 -12.70
C PRO A 38 0.36 -1.65 -12.62
N THR A 39 -0.40 -1.87 -13.69
CA THR A 39 -1.85 -1.71 -13.76
C THR A 39 -2.65 -2.65 -12.84
N GLN A 40 -2.06 -3.76 -12.41
CA GLN A 40 -2.62 -4.69 -11.41
C GLN A 40 -2.22 -4.34 -9.97
N SER A 41 -1.44 -3.27 -9.76
CA SER A 41 -1.14 -2.76 -8.42
C SER A 41 -2.40 -2.19 -7.77
N TYR A 42 -2.61 -2.47 -6.48
CA TYR A 42 -3.82 -2.06 -5.76
C TYR A 42 -3.52 -1.60 -4.34
N CYS A 43 -4.37 -0.71 -3.81
CA CYS A 43 -4.28 -0.29 -2.41
C CYS A 43 -4.85 -1.38 -1.51
N VAL A 44 -4.07 -1.81 -0.52
CA VAL A 44 -4.50 -2.78 0.51
C VAL A 44 -5.29 -2.07 1.61
N CYS A 45 -4.83 -0.88 1.99
CA CYS A 45 -5.50 -0.02 2.95
C CYS A 45 -5.21 1.45 2.66
N GLY A 46 -6.05 2.35 3.15
CA GLY A 46 -5.92 3.78 2.93
C GLY A 46 -7.23 4.43 2.51
N PRO A 47 -7.34 5.76 2.61
CA PRO A 47 -8.54 6.48 2.19
C PRO A 47 -8.75 6.30 0.67
N SER A 48 -9.87 5.68 0.29
CA SER A 48 -10.31 5.60 -1.11
C SER A 48 -10.90 6.96 -1.51
N ILE A 49 -10.49 7.48 -2.68
CA ILE A 49 -11.10 8.69 -3.25
C ILE A 49 -12.43 8.28 -3.85
N VAL A 50 -13.45 8.23 -3.01
CA VAL A 50 -14.83 8.20 -3.48
C VAL A 50 -15.21 9.65 -3.76
N GLU A 51 -15.20 10.07 -5.02
CA GLU A 51 -15.81 11.34 -5.39
C GLU A 51 -17.30 11.27 -5.01
N ILE A 52 -17.74 12.09 -4.06
CA ILE A 52 -19.16 12.28 -3.73
C ILE A 52 -19.77 13.10 -4.87
N GLY A 53 -20.04 12.42 -5.99
CA GLY A 53 -20.95 12.89 -7.02
C GLY A 53 -22.38 12.55 -6.63
N THR A 54 -23.30 13.49 -6.78
CA THR A 54 -24.74 13.25 -6.67
C THR A 54 -25.15 12.16 -7.66
N GLY A 55 -25.40 10.95 -7.16
CA GLY A 55 -25.92 9.81 -7.92
C GLY A 55 -24.81 8.85 -8.36
N ASP A 56 -24.92 7.62 -7.86
CA ASP A 56 -24.11 6.44 -8.14
C ASP A 56 -22.69 6.42 -7.54
N LEU A 57 -22.60 5.84 -6.34
CA LEU A 57 -21.36 5.40 -5.68
C LEU A 57 -20.70 4.31 -6.53
N LYS A 58 -19.86 4.71 -7.48
CA LYS A 58 -18.79 3.85 -7.99
C LYS A 58 -17.50 4.44 -7.49
N GLU A 59 -16.71 3.63 -6.78
CA GLU A 59 -15.27 3.92 -6.66
C GLU A 59 -14.78 4.11 -8.08
N LYS A 60 -14.56 5.37 -8.47
CA LYS A 60 -13.98 5.64 -9.76
C LYS A 60 -12.55 5.19 -9.59
N GLU A 61 -12.23 3.99 -10.09
CA GLU A 61 -10.86 3.53 -10.18
C GLU A 61 -10.05 4.70 -10.71
N GLN A 62 -9.17 5.21 -9.85
CA GLN A 62 -8.31 6.32 -10.20
C GLN A 62 -7.57 5.85 -11.45
N ASP A 63 -7.82 6.50 -12.58
CA ASP A 63 -7.27 6.13 -13.89
C ASP A 63 -5.75 6.39 -13.86
N LYS A 64 -5.05 5.46 -13.21
CA LYS A 64 -3.61 5.47 -13.01
C LYS A 64 -3.00 4.97 -14.31
N SER A 65 -2.42 5.90 -15.06
CA SER A 65 -1.50 5.53 -16.13
C SER A 65 -0.11 5.36 -15.55
N TYR A 66 0.63 4.37 -16.05
CA TYR A 66 2.01 4.13 -15.69
C TYR A 66 2.89 4.34 -16.91
N ASP A 67 3.97 5.11 -16.76
CA ASP A 67 5.03 5.24 -17.75
C ASP A 67 6.20 4.34 -17.33
N VAL A 68 6.64 3.48 -18.25
CA VAL A 68 7.72 2.52 -18.00
C VAL A 68 8.90 2.87 -18.88
N LYS A 69 10.00 3.25 -18.23
CA LYS A 69 11.26 3.58 -18.90
C LYS A 69 12.36 2.65 -18.41
N SER A 70 13.30 2.33 -19.30
CA SER A 70 14.50 1.56 -18.95
C SER A 70 15.74 2.37 -19.30
N SER A 71 16.70 2.42 -18.38
CA SER A 71 17.97 3.11 -18.56
C SER A 71 19.08 2.33 -17.87
N PHE A 72 20.15 2.00 -18.59
CA PHE A 72 21.31 1.25 -18.06
C PHE A 72 20.95 -0.03 -17.27
N GLY A 73 19.92 -0.75 -17.71
CA GLY A 73 19.44 -1.97 -17.05
C GLY A 73 18.57 -1.73 -15.81
N VAL A 74 18.29 -0.47 -15.47
CA VAL A 74 17.34 -0.09 -14.41
C VAL A 74 15.99 0.23 -15.03
N GLN A 75 14.96 -0.49 -14.60
CA GLN A 75 13.58 -0.16 -14.95
C GLN A 75 13.02 0.86 -13.96
N VAL A 76 12.46 1.94 -14.48
CA VAL A 76 11.76 2.96 -13.72
C VAL A 76 10.31 2.94 -14.15
N VAL A 77 9.41 2.68 -13.20
CA VAL A 77 7.97 2.78 -13.40
C VAL A 77 7.47 4.01 -12.68
N GLN A 78 6.86 4.94 -13.43
CA GLN A 78 6.33 6.18 -12.90
C GLN A 78 4.80 6.15 -12.96
N GLU A 79 4.16 6.26 -11.80
CA GLU A 79 2.72 6.52 -11.71
C GLU A 79 2.44 7.96 -12.13
N LEU A 80 1.64 8.13 -13.18
CA LEU A 80 1.17 9.43 -13.64
C LEU A 80 -0.24 9.63 -13.09
N ASN A 81 -0.36 10.49 -12.09
CA ASN A 81 -1.64 10.83 -11.52
C ASN A 81 -2.34 11.83 -12.45
N LYS A 82 -3.34 11.37 -13.20
CA LYS A 82 -3.98 12.18 -14.25
C LYS A 82 -4.63 13.45 -13.69
N TRP A 83 -5.07 13.44 -12.42
CA TRP A 83 -5.66 14.58 -11.75
C TRP A 83 -4.96 14.87 -10.41
N PRO A 84 -4.23 15.99 -10.28
CA PRO A 84 -3.78 16.44 -8.97
C PRO A 84 -5.02 16.77 -8.13
N LEU A 85 -5.16 16.07 -7.01
CA LEU A 85 -6.20 16.37 -6.04
C LEU A 85 -6.08 17.83 -5.59
N SER A 86 -7.19 18.55 -5.53
CA SER A 86 -7.18 19.89 -4.95
C SER A 86 -6.71 19.83 -3.49
N ALA A 87 -6.09 20.90 -2.99
CA ALA A 87 -5.64 20.96 -1.59
C ALA A 87 -6.78 20.68 -0.58
N ASN A 88 -8.03 21.02 -0.94
CA ASN A 88 -9.22 20.72 -0.13
C ASN A 88 -9.57 19.23 -0.16
N SER A 89 -9.42 18.58 -1.32
CA SER A 89 -9.61 17.13 -1.46
C SER A 89 -8.59 16.35 -0.65
N GLN A 90 -7.32 16.78 -0.64
CA GLN A 90 -6.27 16.15 0.18
C GLN A 90 -6.57 16.25 1.68
N LYS A 91 -7.00 17.42 2.15
CA LYS A 91 -7.41 17.60 3.57
C LYS A 91 -8.58 16.70 3.94
N ASN A 92 -9.57 16.56 3.05
CA ASN A 92 -10.72 15.69 3.29
C ASN A 92 -10.33 14.21 3.36
N LEU A 93 -9.40 13.74 2.52
CA LEU A 93 -8.90 12.36 2.57
C LEU A 93 -8.15 12.07 3.87
N LEU A 94 -7.33 13.01 4.33
CA LEU A 94 -6.65 12.87 5.63
C LEU A 94 -7.65 12.84 6.79
N ALA A 95 -8.70 13.67 6.74
CA ALA A 95 -9.76 13.66 7.74
C ALA A 95 -10.56 12.34 7.73
N MET A 96 -10.89 11.82 6.55
CA MET A 96 -11.52 10.50 6.39
C MET A 96 -10.64 9.38 6.95
N ALA A 97 -9.35 9.37 6.61
CA ALA A 97 -8.40 8.41 7.16
C ALA A 97 -8.32 8.49 8.70
N ALA A 98 -8.28 9.70 9.24
CA ALA A 98 -8.26 9.90 10.69
C ALA A 98 -9.54 9.41 11.40
N ALA A 99 -10.69 9.37 10.71
CA ALA A 99 -11.95 8.85 11.23
C ALA A 99 -12.11 7.34 11.01
N ASP A 100 -11.46 6.78 9.99
CA ASP A 100 -11.58 5.36 9.63
C ASP A 100 -10.59 4.49 10.43
N SER A 101 -11.02 4.16 11.65
CA SER A 101 -10.28 3.26 12.54
C SER A 101 -10.12 1.83 12.01
N ALA A 102 -10.90 1.39 11.02
CA ALA A 102 -10.85 0.03 10.47
C ALA A 102 -10.04 -0.04 9.16
N GLY A 103 -10.29 0.86 8.22
CA GLY A 103 -9.76 0.80 6.86
C GLY A 103 -8.37 1.42 6.63
N CYS A 104 -7.80 2.17 7.58
CA CYS A 104 -6.42 2.66 7.46
C CYS A 104 -5.71 2.86 8.82
N HIS A 105 -4.39 3.03 8.80
CA HIS A 105 -3.65 3.39 10.02
C HIS A 105 -3.78 4.88 10.30
N ARG A 106 -3.96 5.28 11.57
CA ARG A 106 -4.11 6.70 11.95
C ARG A 106 -2.76 7.42 12.07
N ASP A 107 -1.68 6.64 12.16
CA ASP A 107 -0.31 7.12 12.20
C ASP A 107 0.54 6.35 11.16
N SER A 108 1.84 6.62 11.17
CA SER A 108 2.82 6.03 10.28
C SER A 108 2.95 4.53 10.54
N VAL A 109 2.84 3.74 9.48
CA VAL A 109 3.14 2.32 9.53
C VAL A 109 4.65 2.14 9.66
N LEU A 110 5.08 1.36 10.64
CA LEU A 110 6.50 1.19 11.00
C LEU A 110 7.07 -0.14 10.49
N SER A 111 6.24 -1.17 10.33
CA SER A 111 6.67 -2.48 9.85
C SER A 111 5.54 -3.24 9.17
N LEU A 112 5.92 -4.06 8.19
CA LEU A 112 5.06 -4.97 7.42
C LEU A 112 5.63 -6.37 7.47
N ALA A 113 4.74 -7.36 7.58
CA ALA A 113 5.06 -8.76 7.42
C ALA A 113 3.94 -9.44 6.64
N SER A 114 4.27 -10.47 5.87
CA SER A 114 3.26 -11.37 5.33
C SER A 114 3.42 -12.75 5.93
N VAL A 115 2.28 -13.35 6.27
CA VAL A 115 2.22 -14.73 6.74
C VAL A 115 1.37 -15.53 5.77
N LYS A 116 1.87 -16.69 5.36
CA LYS A 116 1.10 -17.67 4.59
C LYS A 116 0.69 -18.80 5.52
N LEU A 117 -0.57 -18.77 5.95
CA LEU A 117 -1.21 -19.89 6.63
C LEU A 117 -2.04 -20.65 5.59
N ASN A 118 -3.37 -20.59 5.68
CA ASN A 118 -4.28 -21.12 4.64
C ASN A 118 -4.40 -20.15 3.45
N GLN A 119 -4.37 -18.85 3.72
CA GLN A 119 -4.29 -17.77 2.75
C GLN A 119 -3.12 -16.85 3.12
N ARG A 120 -2.63 -16.08 2.14
CA ARG A 120 -1.63 -15.06 2.42
C ARG A 120 -2.32 -13.90 3.12
N MET A 121 -1.82 -13.51 4.28
CA MET A 121 -2.28 -12.34 5.01
C MET A 121 -1.14 -11.33 5.13
N LEU A 122 -1.49 -10.05 5.16
CA LEU A 122 -0.56 -8.97 5.43
C LEU A 122 -0.80 -8.46 6.85
N ILE A 123 0.27 -8.33 7.63
CA ILE A 123 0.25 -7.79 8.99
C ILE A 123 1.02 -6.48 8.95
N SER A 124 0.43 -5.44 9.52
CA SER A 124 1.06 -4.12 9.61
C SER A 124 0.99 -3.57 11.03
N SER A 125 2.05 -2.87 11.45
CA SER A 125 2.16 -2.21 12.76
C SER A 125 2.38 -0.72 12.60
N SER A 126 1.77 0.09 13.46
CA SER A 126 1.77 1.55 13.39
C SER A 126 2.31 2.20 14.67
N ARG A 127 2.78 3.44 14.56
CA ARG A 127 3.34 4.23 15.67
C ARG A 127 2.33 4.50 16.79
N ASP A 128 1.04 4.53 16.47
CA ASP A 128 -0.05 4.63 17.44
C ASP A 128 -0.27 3.33 18.25
N GLY A 129 0.53 2.29 18.00
CA GLY A 129 0.44 0.99 18.66
C GLY A 129 -0.54 0.02 18.00
N ALA A 130 -1.22 0.42 16.91
CA ALA A 130 -2.16 -0.46 16.22
C ALA A 130 -1.43 -1.56 15.44
N ILE A 131 -1.96 -2.78 15.53
CA ILE A 131 -1.59 -3.91 14.68
C ILE A 131 -2.83 -4.33 13.89
N LYS A 132 -2.71 -4.38 12.56
CA LYS A 132 -3.81 -4.72 11.65
C LYS A 132 -3.44 -5.90 10.77
N VAL A 133 -4.46 -6.69 10.42
CA VAL A 133 -4.35 -7.86 9.56
C VAL A 133 -5.26 -7.68 8.36
N TRP A 134 -4.67 -7.74 7.17
CA TRP A 134 -5.35 -7.57 5.87
C TRP A 134 -5.37 -8.90 5.13
N LYS A 135 -6.46 -9.14 4.41
CA LYS A 135 -6.67 -10.30 3.55
C LYS A 135 -6.47 -9.92 2.09
#